data_AF-A0A821WLR2-F1
#
_entry.id   AF-A0A821WLR2-F1
#
_cell.length_a   1.000
_cell.length_b   1.000
_cell.length_c   1.000
_cell.angle_alpha   90.00
_cell.angle_beta   90.00
_cell.angle_gamma   90.00
#
_symmetry.space_group_name_H-M   'P 1'
#
loop_
_entity.id
_entity.type
_entity.pdbx_description
1 polymer ?
#
loop_
_entity_poly.entity_id
_entity_poly.type
_entity_poly.pdbx_seq_one_letter_code
_entity_poly.pdbx_strand_id
1 'polypeptide(L)'
;AIRQCAFKVSPYPLILSLENHCGPRTQAKMAQYLVDVFGDTLIRQPLKTHPIIENSPLPSPNDLKYKILIKNKKLHQNTNLNINNNYSGQTHFKKKSRTQFDRE
;
A
#
# COMPACT_ATOMS: atom_id res chain seq x y z
N ALA A 1 14.09 -15.13 1.39
CA ALA A 1 15.21 -14.29 1.85
C ALA A 1 14.79 -13.29 2.94
N ILE A 2 14.19 -12.13 2.62
CA ILE A 2 13.96 -11.04 3.61
C ILE A 2 13.22 -11.52 4.86
N ARG A 3 12.06 -12.18 4.72
CA ARG A 3 11.27 -12.71 5.85
C ARG A 3 12.09 -13.56 6.82
N GLN A 4 13.01 -14.37 6.30
CA GLN A 4 13.82 -15.29 7.11
C GLN A 4 14.94 -14.59 7.87
N CYS A 5 15.34 -13.38 7.47
CA CYS A 5 16.50 -12.70 8.00
C CYS A 5 16.20 -11.35 8.66
N ALA A 6 15.03 -10.76 8.41
CA ALA A 6 14.68 -9.38 8.78
C ALA A 6 14.96 -9.04 10.25
N PHE A 7 14.77 -9.98 11.18
CA PHE A 7 14.88 -9.73 12.61
C PHE A 7 15.82 -10.69 13.36
N LYS A 8 16.71 -11.39 12.65
CA LYS A 8 17.62 -12.37 13.27
C LYS A 8 18.63 -11.74 14.23
N VAL A 9 19.10 -10.54 13.91
CA VAL A 9 20.19 -9.85 14.64
C VAL A 9 19.73 -8.54 15.27
N SER A 10 18.54 -8.05 14.91
CA SER A 10 17.97 -6.82 15.43
C SER A 10 16.45 -6.91 15.44
N PRO A 11 15.77 -6.56 16.55
CA PRO A 11 14.31 -6.57 16.62
C PRO A 11 13.66 -5.32 16.02
N TYR A 12 14.46 -4.31 15.65
CA TYR A 12 13.98 -3.00 15.21
C TYR A 12 13.38 -3.03 13.79
N PRO A 13 12.52 -2.06 13.44
CA PRO A 13 11.79 -2.08 12.17
C PRO A 13 12.70 -2.11 10.94
N LEU A 14 12.21 -2.78 9.89
CA LEU A 14 12.83 -2.81 8.58
C LEU A 14 12.02 -1.95 7.59
N ILE A 15 12.68 -1.04 6.88
CA ILE A 15 12.05 -0.23 5.84
C ILE A 15 12.52 -0.73 4.46
N LEU A 16 11.58 -1.24 3.66
CA LEU A 16 11.83 -1.64 2.28
C LEU A 16 11.56 -0.46 1.35
N SER A 17 12.63 0.11 0.79
CA SER A 17 12.53 1.12 -0.26
C SER A 17 12.37 0.43 -1.61
N LEU A 18 11.19 0.53 -2.21
CA LEU A 18 10.89 -0.10 -3.49
C LEU A 18 11.05 0.92 -4.62
N GLU A 19 11.88 0.59 -5.60
CA GLU A 19 11.93 1.30 -6.88
C GLU A 19 10.95 0.65 -7.84
N ASN A 20 9.83 1.30 -8.09
CA ASN A 20 8.70 0.70 -8.79
C ASN A 20 8.60 1.19 -10.25
N HIS A 21 9.03 0.34 -11.18
CA HIS A 21 8.86 0.50 -12.64
C HIS A 21 7.76 -0.41 -13.21
N CYS A 22 6.93 -0.99 -12.35
CA CYS A 22 5.89 -1.93 -12.74
C CYS A 22 4.60 -1.23 -13.22
N GLY A 23 3.89 -1.84 -14.16
CA GLY A 23 2.52 -1.44 -14.50
C GLY A 23 1.49 -1.84 -13.44
N PRO A 24 0.24 -1.33 -13.49
CA PRO A 24 -0.76 -1.56 -12.43
C PRO A 24 -1.04 -3.03 -12.11
N ARG A 25 -1.11 -3.90 -13.14
CA ARG A 25 -1.35 -5.34 -12.96
C ARG A 25 -0.22 -6.03 -12.20
N THR A 26 1.03 -5.69 -12.51
CA THR A 26 2.20 -6.26 -11.83
C THR A 26 2.39 -5.66 -10.44
N GLN A 27 2.03 -4.39 -10.24
CA GLN A 27 1.96 -3.79 -8.89
C GLN A 27 0.94 -4.50 -7.99
N ALA A 28 -0.24 -4.87 -8.51
CA ALA A 28 -1.22 -5.62 -7.74
C ALA A 28 -0.68 -7.00 -7.31
N LYS A 29 0.01 -7.71 -8.21
CA LYS A 29 0.69 -8.97 -7.87
C LYS A 29 1.79 -8.77 -6.82
N MET A 30 2.60 -7.71 -6.96
CA MET A 30 3.62 -7.36 -5.99
C MET A 30 3.01 -7.11 -4.61
N ALA A 31 1.91 -6.34 -4.54
CA ALA A 31 1.19 -6.08 -3.29
C ALA A 31 0.70 -7.38 -2.64
N GLN A 32 0.14 -8.31 -3.44
CA GLN A 32 -0.28 -9.62 -2.94
C GLN A 32 0.91 -10.40 -2.35
N TYR A 33 2.04 -10.47 -3.06
CA TYR A 33 3.23 -11.14 -2.55
C TYR A 33 3.78 -10.53 -1.27
N LEU A 34 3.75 -9.20 -1.13
CA LEU A 34 4.17 -8.54 0.11
C LEU A 34 3.27 -8.98 1.28
N VAL A 35 1.96 -9.06 1.07
CA VAL A 35 1.01 -9.51 2.09
C VAL A 35 1.22 -10.98 2.43
N ASP A 36 1.32 -11.86 1.43
CA ASP A 36 1.44 -13.30 1.64
C ASP A 36 2.77 -13.67 2.30
N VAL A 37 3.86 -13.02 1.90
CA VAL A 37 5.20 -13.31 2.42
C VAL A 37 5.39 -12.70 3.81
N PHE A 38 5.01 -11.43 4.02
CA PHE A 38 5.32 -10.75 5.28
C PHE A 38 4.21 -10.86 6.33
N GLY A 39 2.98 -11.16 5.94
CA GLY A 39 1.86 -11.40 6.85
C GLY A 39 1.73 -10.29 7.90
N ASP A 40 1.71 -10.68 9.17
CA ASP A 40 1.52 -9.78 10.31
C ASP A 40 2.73 -8.88 10.61
N THR A 41 3.91 -9.22 10.06
CA THR A 41 5.08 -8.34 10.16
C THR A 41 4.92 -7.11 9.27
N LEU A 42 4.07 -7.15 8.24
CA LEU A 42 3.83 -6.03 7.34
C LEU A 42 2.86 -5.01 7.96
N ILE A 43 3.29 -3.74 8.04
CA ILE A 43 2.39 -2.65 8.37
C ILE A 43 1.55 -2.28 7.14
N ARG A 44 0.24 -2.47 7.25
CA ARG A 44 -0.75 -2.20 6.19
C ARG A 44 -1.68 -1.04 6.51
N GLN A 45 -1.81 -0.69 7.78
CA GLN A 45 -2.67 0.39 8.27
C GLN A 45 -1.89 1.26 9.26
N PRO A 46 -2.27 2.53 9.43
CA PRO A 46 -1.73 3.38 10.50
C PRO A 46 -1.85 2.71 11.87
N LEU A 47 -0.88 2.98 12.75
CA LEU A 47 -1.01 2.57 14.15
C LEU A 47 -2.12 3.39 14.80
N LYS A 48 -2.95 2.75 15.65
CA LYS A 48 -4.00 3.46 16.41
C LYS A 48 -3.45 4.61 17.26
N THR A 49 -2.23 4.43 17.78
CA THR A 49 -1.51 5.42 18.57
C THR A 49 -0.90 6.55 17.75
N HIS A 50 -0.68 6.34 16.45
CA HIS A 50 -0.02 7.28 15.55
C HIS A 50 -0.82 7.38 14.24
N PRO A 51 -2.00 8.03 14.29
CA PRO A 51 -2.79 8.26 13.09
C PRO A 51 -2.00 9.14 12.10
N ILE A 52 -2.22 8.92 10.79
CA ILE A 52 -1.59 9.73 9.73
C ILE A 52 -2.40 11.02 9.59
N ILE A 53 -2.09 12.00 10.42
CA ILE A 53 -2.57 13.37 10.37
C ILE A 53 -1.38 14.32 10.35
N GLU A 54 -1.59 15.55 9.86
CA GLU A 54 -0.55 16.56 9.80
C GLU A 54 0.01 16.85 11.20
N ASN A 55 1.33 17.03 11.29
CA ASN A 55 2.07 17.29 12.55
C ASN A 55 1.99 16.19 13.64
N SER A 56 1.42 15.02 13.33
CA SER A 56 1.51 13.85 14.22
C SER A 56 2.94 13.31 14.27
N PRO A 57 3.50 13.02 15.46
CA PRO A 57 4.84 12.46 15.55
C PRO A 57 4.89 11.06 14.94
N LEU A 58 6.06 10.69 14.42
CA LEU A 58 6.30 9.32 13.99
C LEU A 58 6.41 8.38 15.20
N PRO A 59 6.04 7.09 15.04
CA PRO A 59 6.26 6.09 16.07
C PRO A 59 7.75 5.93 16.39
N SER A 60 8.07 5.58 17.63
CA SER A 60 9.45 5.24 17.98
C SER A 60 9.86 3.91 17.33
N PRO A 61 11.17 3.63 17.19
CA PRO A 61 11.64 2.32 16.73
C PRO A 61 11.15 1.16 17.62
N ASN A 62 10.89 1.41 18.91
CA ASN A 62 10.36 0.40 19.83
C ASN A 62 8.89 0.05 19.51
N ASP A 63 8.08 1.03 19.10
CA ASP A 63 6.68 0.81 18.72
C ASP A 63 6.52 -0.03 17.45
N LEU A 64 7.60 -0.14 16.66
CA LEU A 64 7.64 -0.81 15.37
C LEU A 64 8.54 -2.06 15.39
N LYS A 65 8.86 -2.61 16.56
CA LYS A 65 9.64 -3.86 16.62
C LYS A 65 8.97 -4.98 15.83
N TYR A 66 9.79 -5.73 15.10
CA TYR A 66 9.37 -6.83 14.23
C TYR A 66 8.41 -6.42 13.09
N LYS A 67 8.40 -5.13 12.74
CA LYS A 67 7.57 -4.60 11.65
C LYS A 67 8.39 -4.26 10.41
N ILE A 68 7.79 -4.54 9.27
CA ILE A 68 8.27 -4.19 7.94
C ILE A 68 7.39 -3.06 7.41
N LEU A 69 8.02 -1.97 6.99
CA LEU A 69 7.38 -0.82 6.37
C LEU A 69 7.77 -0.77 4.89
N ILE A 70 6.83 -0.36 4.04
CA ILE A 70 7.06 -0.17 2.61
C ILE A 70 7.17 1.33 2.31
N LYS A 71 8.34 1.76 1.86
CA LYS A 71 8.53 3.08 1.26
C LYS A 71 8.37 2.93 -0.25
N ASN A 72 7.22 3.37 -0.77
CA ASN A 72 6.92 3.41 -2.21
C ASN A 72 6.09 4.66 -2.53
N LYS A 73 6.08 5.08 -3.80
CA LYS A 73 5.23 6.18 -4.25
C LYS A 73 3.76 5.80 -4.06
N LYS A 74 3.02 6.61 -3.29
CA LYS A 74 1.57 6.51 -3.21
C LYS A 74 0.94 7.15 -4.44
N LEU A 75 -0.05 6.50 -5.04
CA LEU A 75 -0.94 7.22 -5.96
C LEU A 75 -1.73 8.23 -5.13
N HIS A 76 -1.66 9.50 -5.50
CA HIS A 76 -2.58 10.51 -4.98
C HIS A 76 -3.98 10.14 -5.48
N GLN A 77 -4.83 9.65 -4.59
CA GLN A 77 -6.26 9.60 -4.86
C GLN A 77 -6.74 11.05 -4.81
N ASN A 78 -6.95 11.67 -5.97
CA ASN A 78 -7.66 12.95 -6.03
C ASN A 78 -9.11 12.71 -5.60
N THR A 79 -9.43 12.82 -4.29
CA THR A 79 -10.78 13.12 -3.78
C THR A 79 -10.79 13.35 -2.26
N ASN A 80 -11.38 14.48 -1.86
CA ASN A 80 -11.96 14.75 -0.54
C ASN A 80 -13.01 13.69 -0.14
N LEU A 81 -12.64 12.53 0.39
CA LEU A 81 -13.63 11.60 0.97
C LEU A 81 -13.08 10.90 2.22
N ASN A 82 -13.86 11.04 3.29
CA ASN A 82 -13.77 10.36 4.57
C ASN A 82 -13.42 8.88 4.40
N ILE A 83 -12.39 8.45 5.13
CA ILE A 83 -12.01 7.04 5.26
C ILE A 83 -13.10 6.32 6.03
N ASN A 84 -13.95 5.59 5.31
CA ASN A 84 -14.62 4.41 5.83
C ASN A 84 -14.18 3.21 4.99
N ASN A 85 -13.56 2.26 5.68
CA ASN A 85 -13.07 0.99 5.17
C ASN A 85 -14.11 0.28 4.29
N ASN A 86 -13.68 -0.16 3.09
CA ASN A 86 -14.11 -1.40 2.42
C ASN A 86 -13.34 -1.55 1.11
N TYR A 87 -12.30 -2.39 1.09
CA TYR A 87 -11.72 -2.85 -0.18
C TYR A 87 -12.68 -3.88 -0.80
N SER A 88 -13.60 -3.39 -1.64
CA SER A 88 -14.36 -4.19 -2.61
C SER A 88 -14.16 -3.60 -4.01
N GLY A 89 -13.02 -3.92 -4.62
CA GLY A 89 -12.73 -3.53 -6.00
C GLY A 89 -13.46 -4.42 -7.01
N GLN A 90 -14.77 -4.23 -7.20
CA GLN A 90 -15.41 -4.53 -8.49
C GLN A 90 -15.10 -3.36 -9.43
N THR A 91 -14.21 -3.57 -10.39
CA THR A 91 -13.95 -2.59 -11.46
C THR A 91 -15.05 -2.68 -12.50
N HIS A 92 -15.97 -1.71 -12.53
CA HIS A 92 -16.84 -1.51 -13.68
C HIS A 92 -16.00 -1.03 -14.88
N PHE A 93 -15.89 -1.88 -15.91
CA PHE A 93 -15.49 -1.45 -17.25
C PHE A 93 -16.56 -0.48 -17.78
N LYS A 94 -16.23 0.81 -17.88
CA LYS A 94 -17.07 1.79 -18.57
C LYS A 94 -16.96 1.48 -20.08
N LYS A 95 -17.97 0.81 -20.64
CA LYS A 95 -18.12 0.68 -22.10
C LYS A 95 -18.22 2.09 -22.68
N LYS A 96 -17.26 2.47 -23.52
CA LYS A 96 -17.31 3.72 -24.27
C LYS A 96 -18.31 3.53 -25.40
N SER A 97 -19.46 4.17 -25.31
CA SER A 97 -20.46 4.26 -26.38
C SER A 97 -19.81 4.92 -27.60
N ARG A 98 -19.84 4.25 -28.74
CA ARG A 98 -19.42 4.82 -30.02
C ARG A 98 -20.64 5.52 -30.61
N THR A 99 -20.70 6.84 -30.50
CA THR A 99 -21.57 7.68 -31.33
C THR A 99 -20.82 7.97 -32.63
N GLN A 100 -21.43 7.63 -33.77
CA GLN A 100 -21.03 8.07 -35.10
C GLN A 100 -22.35 8.32 -35.84
N PHE A 101 -22.87 9.55 -35.75
CA PHE A 101 -22.72 10.64 -36.72
C PHE A 101 -23.26 10.25 -38.09
N ASP A 102 -24.46 10.77 -38.36
CA ASP A 102 -25.10 10.81 -39.66
C ASP A 102 -24.16 11.41 -40.72
N ARG A 103 -24.10 10.77 -41.88
CA ARG A 103 -23.79 11.39 -43.17
C ARG A 103 -24.57 10.68 -44.27
N GLU A 104 -25.38 11.51 -44.95
CA GLU A 104 -25.92 11.43 -46.32
C GLU A 104 -26.58 10.12 -46.79
#